data_AF-A0A1H9GLG2-F1
#
_entry.id   AF-A0A1H9GLG2-F1
#
_cell.length_a   1.000
_cell.length_b   1.000
_cell.length_c   1.000
_cell.angle_alpha   90.00
_cell.angle_beta   90.00
_cell.angle_gamma   90.00
#
_symmetry.space_group_name_H-M   'P 1'
#
loop_
_entity.id
_entity.type
_entity.pdbx_description
1 polymer ?
#
loop_
_entity_poly.entity_id
_entity_poly.type
_entity_poly.pdbx_seq_one_letter_code
_entity_poly.pdbx_strand_id
1 'polypeptide(L)'
;MSDIQRVGVVGSGLMGSGIAEVSARAGLDVIVVEVNAGAAEAAQGRIATSLARGVKSGKLSEEDRDAAIARIRFTTDIGEFADRQFVVEAVAENEQVKTEIFASLDKVVKDEDAIFASNTSSIPIMKLGMATNRPEQVIGVHFFNPVPVLKLVEIVPSLLTGATTQDRAEAFVTGTLHKEVIRSQDRAGFVVNALLIPYLLSSIRMLESGFASADDIDNGMVLGCAHPMGPLRLTDLIGLDTTKAIAESMYDEFKEPLYSPPPLLLRMVDAGLLGKKSGRGFHNYAK
;
A
#
# COMPACT_ATOMS: atom_id res chain seq x y z
N MET A 1 13.79 -19.41 -7.20
CA MET A 1 12.64 -18.83 -7.93
C MET A 1 11.38 -19.34 -7.27
N SER A 2 10.41 -18.49 -7.02
CA SER A 2 9.12 -18.88 -6.44
C SER A 2 8.31 -19.73 -7.42
N ASP A 3 7.47 -20.62 -6.90
CA ASP A 3 6.48 -21.44 -7.61
C ASP A 3 5.22 -20.66 -8.04
N ILE A 4 5.08 -19.41 -7.57
CA ILE A 4 3.94 -18.55 -7.87
C ILE A 4 4.05 -18.00 -9.30
N GLN A 5 3.03 -18.29 -10.11
CA GLN A 5 2.88 -17.85 -11.50
C GLN A 5 1.57 -17.10 -11.73
N ARG A 6 0.56 -17.32 -10.87
CA ARG A 6 -0.79 -16.74 -10.99
C ARG A 6 -1.13 -15.86 -9.80
N VAL A 7 -1.29 -14.57 -10.05
CA VAL A 7 -1.56 -13.53 -9.04
C VAL A 7 -2.99 -13.02 -9.17
N GLY A 8 -3.68 -12.88 -8.03
CA GLY A 8 -4.93 -12.15 -7.91
C GLY A 8 -4.69 -10.80 -7.23
N VAL A 9 -5.35 -9.74 -7.68
CA VAL A 9 -5.34 -8.43 -6.99
C VAL A 9 -6.79 -7.99 -6.74
N VAL A 10 -7.17 -7.80 -5.48
CA VAL A 10 -8.51 -7.29 -5.12
C VAL A 10 -8.42 -5.79 -4.89
N GLY A 11 -9.13 -5.02 -5.70
CA GLY A 11 -9.05 -3.57 -5.67
C GLY A 11 -7.85 -3.06 -6.45
N SER A 12 -8.10 -2.09 -7.31
CA SER A 12 -7.13 -1.59 -8.27
C SER A 12 -6.83 -0.12 -8.06
N GLY A 13 -7.06 0.45 -6.88
CA GLY A 13 -6.68 1.84 -6.57
C GLY A 13 -5.19 2.13 -6.81
N LEU A 14 -4.66 3.21 -6.21
CA LEU A 14 -3.25 3.57 -6.42
C LEU A 14 -2.28 2.40 -6.15
N MET A 15 -2.49 1.69 -5.05
CA MET A 15 -1.66 0.54 -4.65
C MET A 15 -1.93 -0.70 -5.51
N GLY A 16 -3.19 -1.10 -5.64
CA GLY A 16 -3.58 -2.28 -6.42
C GLY A 16 -3.14 -2.22 -7.89
N SER A 17 -3.28 -1.05 -8.53
CA SER A 17 -2.75 -0.84 -9.89
C SER A 17 -1.24 -1.07 -9.97
N GLY A 18 -0.47 -0.56 -9.00
CA GLY A 18 0.97 -0.72 -8.96
C GLY A 18 1.42 -2.16 -8.65
N ILE A 19 0.66 -2.89 -7.83
CA ILE A 19 0.89 -4.31 -7.51
C ILE A 19 0.61 -5.18 -8.74
N ALA A 20 -0.49 -4.92 -9.46
CA ALA A 20 -0.80 -5.60 -10.71
C ALA A 20 0.28 -5.33 -11.78
N GLU A 21 0.72 -4.08 -11.92
CA GLU A 21 1.78 -3.70 -12.86
C GLU A 21 3.10 -4.41 -12.58
N VAL A 22 3.59 -4.37 -11.34
CA VAL A 22 4.88 -5.00 -11.01
C VAL A 22 4.83 -6.52 -11.18
N SER A 23 3.69 -7.15 -10.89
CA SER A 23 3.48 -8.58 -11.07
C SER A 23 3.48 -8.95 -12.56
N ALA A 24 2.76 -8.21 -13.39
CA ALA A 24 2.71 -8.46 -14.83
C ALA A 24 4.05 -8.22 -15.53
N ARG A 25 4.81 -7.19 -15.11
CA ARG A 25 6.17 -6.92 -15.58
C ARG A 25 7.17 -8.02 -15.18
N ALA A 26 6.90 -8.73 -14.09
CA ALA A 26 7.67 -9.91 -13.69
C ALA A 26 7.28 -11.19 -14.47
N GLY A 27 6.36 -11.08 -15.44
CA GLY A 27 5.98 -12.18 -16.33
C GLY A 27 4.79 -13.02 -15.84
N LEU A 28 4.12 -12.61 -14.77
CA LEU A 28 3.06 -13.38 -14.11
C LEU A 28 1.70 -13.19 -14.77
N ASP A 29 0.82 -14.20 -14.69
CA ASP A 29 -0.60 -14.09 -15.05
C ASP A 29 -1.37 -13.39 -13.92
N VAL A 30 -1.96 -12.23 -14.23
CA VAL A 30 -2.59 -11.35 -13.23
C VAL A 30 -4.07 -11.19 -13.51
N ILE A 31 -4.92 -11.49 -12.53
CA ILE A 31 -6.33 -11.09 -12.55
C ILE A 31 -6.57 -10.00 -11.51
N VAL A 32 -7.17 -8.90 -11.94
CA VAL A 32 -7.59 -7.79 -11.08
C VAL A 32 -9.10 -7.81 -10.95
N VAL A 33 -9.60 -7.94 -9.71
CA VAL A 33 -11.03 -7.84 -9.39
C VAL A 33 -11.34 -6.42 -8.96
N GLU A 34 -12.40 -5.86 -9.55
CA GLU A 34 -12.96 -4.55 -9.21
C GLU A 34 -14.46 -4.62 -8.92
N VAL A 35 -14.96 -3.63 -8.18
CA VAL A 35 -16.35 -3.61 -7.71
C VAL A 35 -17.38 -3.44 -8.84
N ASN A 36 -16.96 -2.89 -9.99
CA ASN A 36 -17.79 -2.74 -11.18
C ASN A 36 -16.93 -2.49 -12.43
N ALA A 37 -17.57 -2.55 -13.60
CA ALA A 37 -16.92 -2.35 -14.90
C ALA A 37 -16.23 -0.98 -15.04
N GLY A 38 -16.84 0.10 -14.54
CA GLY A 38 -16.23 1.44 -14.61
C GLY A 38 -14.95 1.55 -13.77
N ALA A 39 -14.91 0.91 -12.59
CA ALA A 39 -13.71 0.84 -11.77
C ALA A 39 -12.61 0.01 -12.45
N ALA A 40 -12.98 -1.10 -13.11
CA ALA A 40 -12.07 -1.93 -13.90
C ALA A 40 -11.48 -1.17 -15.10
N GLU A 41 -12.29 -0.42 -15.86
CA GLU A 41 -11.80 0.42 -16.95
C GLU A 41 -10.84 1.51 -16.46
N ALA A 42 -11.17 2.15 -15.33
CA ALA A 42 -10.28 3.13 -14.70
C ALA A 42 -8.95 2.49 -14.26
N ALA A 43 -8.99 1.24 -13.80
CA ALA A 43 -7.81 0.44 -13.47
C ALA A 43 -6.88 0.25 -14.66
N GLN A 44 -7.45 -0.23 -15.76
CA GLN A 44 -6.76 -0.46 -17.00
C GLN A 44 -6.10 0.83 -17.51
N GLY A 45 -6.83 1.95 -17.47
CA GLY A 45 -6.31 3.26 -17.85
C GLY A 45 -5.14 3.74 -16.98
N ARG A 46 -5.22 3.53 -15.65
CA ARG A 46 -4.15 3.88 -14.71
C ARG A 46 -2.88 3.08 -14.96
N ILE A 47 -3.00 1.76 -15.13
CA ILE A 47 -1.87 0.87 -15.42
C ILE A 47 -1.26 1.21 -16.79
N ALA A 48 -2.07 1.38 -17.83
CA ALA A 48 -1.58 1.76 -19.16
C ALA A 48 -0.82 3.09 -19.15
N THR A 49 -1.32 4.09 -18.42
CA THR A 49 -0.66 5.39 -18.26
C THR A 49 0.69 5.26 -17.53
N SER A 50 0.75 4.42 -16.48
CA SER A 50 1.97 4.18 -15.72
C SER A 50 3.04 3.49 -16.58
N LEU A 51 2.67 2.42 -17.29
CA LEU A 51 3.58 1.72 -18.20
C LEU A 51 4.07 2.62 -19.35
N ALA A 52 3.17 3.41 -19.95
CA ALA A 52 3.55 4.39 -20.99
C ALA A 52 4.54 5.44 -20.47
N ARG A 53 4.39 5.88 -19.20
CA ARG A 53 5.37 6.75 -18.54
C ARG A 53 6.71 6.02 -18.35
N GLY A 54 6.69 4.74 -17.99
CA GLY A 54 7.86 3.88 -17.93
C GLY A 54 8.63 3.89 -19.25
N VAL A 55 7.94 3.66 -20.37
CA VAL A 55 8.50 3.73 -21.73
C VAL A 55 9.08 5.10 -22.04
N LYS A 56 8.29 6.17 -21.84
CA LYS A 56 8.74 7.55 -22.08
C LYS A 56 9.99 7.92 -21.27
N SER A 57 10.15 7.35 -20.09
CA SER A 57 11.31 7.58 -19.22
C SER A 57 12.52 6.67 -19.51
N GLY A 58 12.43 5.80 -20.51
CA GLY A 58 13.49 4.84 -20.87
C GLY A 58 13.67 3.70 -19.87
N LYS A 59 12.71 3.49 -18.96
CA LYS A 59 12.77 2.46 -17.91
C LYS A 59 12.07 1.15 -18.29
N LEU A 60 11.38 1.12 -19.42
CA LEU A 60 10.62 -0.01 -19.94
C LEU A 60 10.65 0.03 -21.47
N SER A 61 10.76 -1.11 -22.14
CA SER A 61 10.62 -1.17 -23.60
C SER A 61 9.14 -1.18 -24.01
N GLU A 62 8.85 -0.89 -25.28
CA GLU A 62 7.47 -1.01 -25.80
C GLU A 62 7.00 -2.47 -25.82
N GLU A 63 7.90 -3.40 -26.12
CA GLU A 63 7.63 -4.85 -26.10
C GLU A 63 7.26 -5.31 -24.68
N ASP A 64 8.04 -4.90 -23.67
CA ASP A 64 7.75 -5.25 -22.27
C ASP A 64 6.46 -4.61 -21.78
N ARG A 65 6.13 -3.39 -22.23
CA ARG A 65 4.84 -2.75 -21.96
C ARG A 65 3.70 -3.61 -22.49
N ASP A 66 3.74 -3.97 -23.77
CA ASP A 66 2.66 -4.70 -24.44
C ASP A 66 2.51 -6.10 -23.85
N ALA A 67 3.63 -6.76 -23.54
CA ALA A 67 3.64 -8.04 -22.85
C ALA A 67 3.07 -7.94 -21.43
N ALA A 68 3.36 -6.88 -20.67
CA ALA A 68 2.77 -6.67 -19.35
C ALA A 68 1.27 -6.44 -19.43
N ILE A 69 0.78 -5.63 -20.38
CA ILE A 69 -0.66 -5.39 -20.58
C ILE A 69 -1.38 -6.70 -20.92
N ALA A 70 -0.81 -7.52 -21.81
CA ALA A 70 -1.41 -8.78 -22.23
C ALA A 70 -1.56 -9.82 -21.10
N ARG A 71 -0.80 -9.67 -20.01
CA ARG A 71 -0.85 -10.55 -18.83
C ARG A 71 -1.89 -10.13 -17.78
N ILE A 72 -2.52 -8.97 -17.94
CA ILE A 72 -3.48 -8.46 -16.96
C ILE A 72 -4.89 -8.62 -17.51
N ARG A 73 -5.69 -9.42 -16.81
CA ARG A 73 -7.14 -9.51 -17.01
C ARG A 73 -7.87 -8.75 -15.91
N PHE A 74 -8.93 -8.04 -16.27
CA PHE A 74 -9.82 -7.38 -15.32
C PHE A 74 -11.15 -8.13 -15.26
N THR A 75 -11.74 -8.19 -14.08
CA THR A 75 -13.04 -8.82 -13.85
C THR A 75 -13.79 -8.13 -12.72
N THR A 76 -15.07 -8.44 -12.62
CA THR A 76 -15.94 -8.07 -11.50
C THR A 76 -16.38 -9.27 -10.67
N ASP A 77 -15.98 -10.48 -11.09
CA ASP A 77 -16.30 -11.72 -10.42
C ASP A 77 -15.09 -12.24 -9.65
N ILE A 78 -15.15 -12.17 -8.31
CA ILE A 78 -14.11 -12.74 -7.45
C ILE A 78 -14.00 -14.25 -7.61
N GLY A 79 -15.06 -14.93 -8.08
CA GLY A 79 -15.11 -16.35 -8.42
C GLY A 79 -14.01 -16.81 -9.38
N GLU A 80 -13.52 -15.90 -10.21
CA GLU A 80 -12.42 -16.17 -11.15
C GLU A 80 -11.06 -16.33 -10.47
N PHE A 81 -10.96 -16.13 -9.15
CA PHE A 81 -9.72 -16.35 -8.40
C PHE A 81 -9.48 -17.82 -8.01
N ALA A 82 -10.34 -18.75 -8.44
CA ALA A 82 -10.30 -20.16 -8.06
C ALA A 82 -8.92 -20.82 -8.17
N ASP A 83 -8.07 -20.42 -9.13
CA ASP A 83 -6.75 -21.00 -9.40
C ASP A 83 -5.56 -20.10 -8.99
N ARG A 84 -5.82 -18.95 -8.34
CA ARG A 84 -4.76 -17.99 -7.95
C ARG A 84 -3.93 -18.55 -6.81
N GLN A 85 -2.61 -18.37 -6.92
CA GLN A 85 -1.63 -18.89 -5.95
C GLN A 85 -1.21 -17.81 -4.93
N PHE A 86 -1.29 -16.55 -5.33
CA PHE A 86 -0.96 -15.41 -4.48
C PHE A 86 -1.97 -14.29 -4.73
N VAL A 87 -2.80 -14.00 -3.74
CA VAL A 87 -3.83 -12.96 -3.85
C VAL A 87 -3.46 -11.79 -2.95
N VAL A 88 -3.43 -10.58 -3.51
CA VAL A 88 -3.15 -9.35 -2.76
C VAL A 88 -4.40 -8.49 -2.69
N GLU A 89 -4.90 -8.27 -1.48
CA GLU A 89 -5.97 -7.32 -1.20
C GLU A 89 -5.39 -5.91 -1.04
N ALA A 90 -5.93 -4.96 -1.81
CA ALA A 90 -5.53 -3.55 -1.83
C ALA A 90 -6.74 -2.61 -2.04
N VAL A 91 -7.85 -2.89 -1.36
CA VAL A 91 -9.06 -2.04 -1.31
C VAL A 91 -8.93 -0.97 -0.22
N ALA A 92 -9.99 -0.17 -0.04
CA ALA A 92 -10.08 0.85 0.99
C ALA A 92 -9.76 0.29 2.39
N GLU A 93 -9.17 1.13 3.22
CA GLU A 93 -8.73 0.78 4.58
C GLU A 93 -9.93 0.72 5.55
N ASN A 94 -10.76 -0.31 5.38
CA ASN A 94 -11.93 -0.59 6.21
C ASN A 94 -11.91 -2.06 6.64
N GLU A 95 -11.91 -2.30 7.95
CA GLU A 95 -11.80 -3.63 8.54
C GLU A 95 -12.92 -4.57 8.10
N GLN A 96 -14.18 -4.10 8.09
CA GLN A 96 -15.32 -4.93 7.70
C GLN A 96 -15.22 -5.33 6.23
N VAL A 97 -14.92 -4.37 5.33
CA VAL A 97 -14.79 -4.66 3.90
C VAL A 97 -13.65 -5.67 3.65
N LYS A 98 -12.51 -5.51 4.31
CA LYS A 98 -11.37 -6.44 4.13
C LYS A 98 -11.70 -7.83 4.68
N THR A 99 -12.31 -7.94 5.86
CA THR A 99 -12.70 -9.24 6.42
C THR A 99 -13.72 -9.97 5.54
N GLU A 100 -14.69 -9.26 4.96
CA GLU A 100 -15.64 -9.82 3.98
C GLU A 100 -14.94 -10.32 2.70
N ILE A 101 -13.91 -9.59 2.21
CA ILE A 101 -13.08 -10.03 1.08
C ILE A 101 -12.32 -11.30 1.43
N PHE A 102 -11.63 -11.34 2.57
CA PHE A 102 -10.87 -12.53 2.99
C PHE A 102 -11.77 -13.76 3.16
N ALA A 103 -12.97 -13.60 3.73
CA ALA A 103 -13.96 -14.68 3.82
C ALA A 103 -14.45 -15.15 2.44
N SER A 104 -14.50 -14.26 1.45
CA SER A 104 -14.87 -14.60 0.06
C SER A 104 -13.73 -15.32 -0.66
N LEU A 105 -12.49 -14.85 -0.50
CA LEU A 105 -11.29 -15.50 -1.02
C LEU A 105 -11.17 -16.93 -0.49
N ASP A 106 -11.41 -17.12 0.81
CA ASP A 106 -11.36 -18.44 1.45
C ASP A 106 -12.30 -19.45 0.79
N LYS A 107 -13.51 -19.02 0.41
CA LYS A 107 -14.51 -19.88 -0.26
C LYS A 107 -14.15 -20.18 -1.71
N VAL A 108 -13.60 -19.20 -2.42
CA VAL A 108 -13.43 -19.25 -3.87
C VAL A 108 -12.13 -19.94 -4.26
N VAL A 109 -11.01 -19.54 -3.68
CA VAL A 109 -9.68 -20.00 -4.08
C VAL A 109 -9.53 -21.47 -3.71
N LYS A 110 -9.27 -22.33 -4.70
CA LYS A 110 -9.24 -23.79 -4.56
C LYS A 110 -7.84 -24.36 -4.34
N ASP A 111 -6.82 -23.58 -4.65
CA ASP A 111 -5.44 -23.95 -4.33
C ASP A 111 -5.28 -23.95 -2.80
N GLU A 112 -4.99 -25.13 -2.25
CA GLU A 112 -4.79 -25.37 -0.81
C GLU A 112 -3.50 -24.76 -0.29
N ASP A 113 -2.57 -24.38 -1.19
CA ASP A 113 -1.31 -23.72 -0.86
C ASP A 113 -1.33 -22.22 -1.23
N ALA A 114 -2.49 -21.66 -1.59
CA ALA A 114 -2.60 -20.24 -1.94
C ALA A 114 -2.30 -19.32 -0.76
N ILE A 115 -1.60 -18.23 -1.02
CA ILE A 115 -1.30 -17.19 -0.03
C ILE A 115 -2.29 -16.02 -0.19
N PHE A 116 -2.90 -15.60 0.92
CA PHE A 116 -3.73 -14.41 0.97
C PHE A 116 -2.98 -13.28 1.66
N ALA A 117 -2.54 -12.32 0.86
CA ALA A 117 -1.81 -11.15 1.30
C ALA A 117 -2.75 -9.95 1.43
N SER A 118 -2.56 -9.12 2.47
CA SER A 118 -3.13 -7.77 2.53
C SER A 118 -2.04 -6.71 2.43
N ASN A 119 -2.28 -5.67 1.63
CA ASN A 119 -1.44 -4.47 1.56
C ASN A 119 -1.82 -3.43 2.63
N THR A 120 -2.72 -3.76 3.57
CA THR A 120 -3.09 -2.89 4.72
C THR A 120 -1.87 -2.23 5.36
N SER A 121 -2.01 -0.99 5.81
CA SER A 121 -0.98 -0.25 6.54
C SER A 121 -1.24 -0.24 8.05
N SER A 122 -2.45 -0.62 8.49
CA SER A 122 -2.81 -0.47 9.90
C SER A 122 -3.81 -1.49 10.47
N ILE A 123 -4.58 -2.20 9.64
CA ILE A 123 -5.48 -3.26 10.12
C ILE A 123 -4.66 -4.49 10.51
N PRO A 124 -4.85 -5.06 11.73
CA PRO A 124 -4.14 -6.25 12.16
C PRO A 124 -4.38 -7.45 11.24
N ILE A 125 -3.31 -8.08 10.78
CA ILE A 125 -3.32 -9.25 9.89
C ILE A 125 -4.05 -10.41 10.54
N MET A 126 -3.91 -10.59 11.86
CA MET A 126 -4.66 -11.60 12.62
C MET A 126 -6.17 -11.50 12.41
N LYS A 127 -6.74 -10.28 12.37
CA LYS A 127 -8.19 -10.12 12.16
C LYS A 127 -8.63 -10.61 10.78
N LEU A 128 -7.79 -10.37 9.76
CA LEU A 128 -8.02 -10.86 8.40
C LEU A 128 -7.86 -12.38 8.33
N GLY A 129 -6.85 -12.92 9.04
CA GLY A 129 -6.63 -14.36 9.20
C GLY A 129 -7.84 -15.08 9.77
N MET A 130 -8.40 -14.55 10.86
CA MET A 130 -9.56 -15.14 11.54
C MET A 130 -10.88 -15.06 10.75
N ALA A 131 -10.92 -14.30 9.64
CA ALA A 131 -12.06 -14.30 8.72
C ALA A 131 -12.05 -15.48 7.74
N THR A 132 -11.00 -16.32 7.76
CA THR A 132 -10.85 -17.50 6.90
C THR A 132 -10.79 -18.78 7.73
N ASN A 133 -10.93 -19.95 7.07
CA ASN A 133 -10.69 -21.25 7.69
C ASN A 133 -9.21 -21.70 7.63
N ARG A 134 -8.31 -20.85 7.14
CA ARG A 134 -6.88 -21.10 6.89
C ARG A 134 -6.02 -19.88 7.28
N PRO A 135 -6.09 -19.42 8.55
CA PRO A 135 -5.36 -18.24 9.03
C PRO A 135 -3.84 -18.33 8.81
N GLU A 136 -3.28 -19.54 8.74
CA GLU A 136 -1.88 -19.82 8.47
C GLU A 136 -1.41 -19.39 7.08
N GLN A 137 -2.34 -19.18 6.15
CA GLN A 137 -2.08 -18.73 4.78
C GLN A 137 -2.28 -17.22 4.59
N VAL A 138 -2.67 -16.52 5.65
CA VAL A 138 -2.88 -15.07 5.64
C VAL A 138 -1.63 -14.34 6.13
N ILE A 139 -1.20 -13.33 5.40
CA ILE A 139 0.01 -12.55 5.70
C ILE A 139 -0.13 -11.08 5.27
N GLY A 140 0.55 -10.16 5.94
CA GLY A 140 0.71 -8.79 5.44
C GLY A 140 1.87 -8.69 4.46
N VAL A 141 1.62 -8.05 3.32
CA VAL A 141 2.63 -7.74 2.29
C VAL A 141 2.44 -6.28 1.90
N HIS A 142 3.07 -5.40 2.66
CA HIS A 142 2.83 -3.96 2.58
C HIS A 142 3.85 -3.31 1.63
N PHE A 143 3.34 -2.87 0.48
CA PHE A 143 4.09 -2.16 -0.55
C PHE A 143 4.10 -0.65 -0.30
N PHE A 144 5.05 0.05 -0.91
CA PHE A 144 5.17 1.51 -0.80
C PHE A 144 4.89 2.20 -2.13
N ASN A 145 4.13 3.29 -2.09
CA ASN A 145 3.82 4.09 -3.28
C ASN A 145 5.00 5.01 -3.69
N PRO A 146 5.41 5.05 -4.97
CA PRO A 146 4.91 4.27 -6.10
C PRO A 146 5.46 2.85 -6.16
N VAL A 147 4.57 1.85 -6.17
CA VAL A 147 4.92 0.42 -6.11
C VAL A 147 5.89 -0.03 -7.21
N PRO A 148 5.78 0.42 -8.47
CA PRO A 148 6.71 0.00 -9.52
C PRO A 148 8.12 0.59 -9.41
N VAL A 149 8.33 1.57 -8.51
CA VAL A 149 9.59 2.31 -8.35
C VAL A 149 10.25 2.00 -7.02
N LEU A 150 9.49 1.98 -5.92
CA LEU A 150 10.03 1.69 -4.60
C LEU A 150 10.34 0.19 -4.46
N LYS A 151 11.53 -0.07 -3.91
CA LYS A 151 12.07 -1.42 -3.77
C LYS A 151 11.62 -2.12 -2.50
N LEU A 152 11.17 -1.38 -1.48
CA LEU A 152 10.86 -1.96 -0.17
C LEU A 152 9.47 -2.61 -0.15
N VAL A 153 9.36 -3.72 0.60
CA VAL A 153 8.12 -4.33 1.07
C VAL A 153 8.29 -4.74 2.53
N GLU A 154 7.26 -4.54 3.33
CA GLU A 154 7.18 -5.10 4.68
C GLU A 154 6.43 -6.44 4.64
N ILE A 155 7.07 -7.50 5.14
CA ILE A 155 6.42 -8.80 5.39
C ILE A 155 5.98 -8.85 6.85
N VAL A 156 4.67 -9.08 7.06
CA VAL A 156 4.02 -8.94 8.35
C VAL A 156 3.23 -10.21 8.68
N PRO A 157 3.85 -11.23 9.29
CA PRO A 157 3.13 -12.40 9.79
C PRO A 157 2.29 -12.04 11.01
N SER A 158 1.08 -12.61 11.07
CA SER A 158 0.29 -12.70 12.31
C SER A 158 0.84 -13.81 13.21
N LEU A 159 0.29 -13.96 14.43
CA LEU A 159 0.65 -15.08 15.31
C LEU A 159 0.29 -16.47 14.74
N LEU A 160 -0.63 -16.52 13.76
CA LEU A 160 -1.08 -17.79 13.15
C LEU A 160 -0.44 -18.04 11.80
N THR A 161 0.19 -17.03 11.17
CA THR A 161 0.80 -17.17 9.85
C THR A 161 1.86 -18.27 9.87
N GLY A 162 1.73 -19.26 8.99
CA GLY A 162 2.64 -20.40 8.91
C GLY A 162 4.01 -19.98 8.38
N ALA A 163 5.06 -20.64 8.88
CA ALA A 163 6.43 -20.38 8.43
C ALA A 163 6.58 -20.56 6.90
N THR A 164 5.95 -21.60 6.33
CA THR A 164 5.95 -21.84 4.89
C THR A 164 5.31 -20.69 4.09
N THR A 165 4.21 -20.10 4.59
CA THR A 165 3.56 -18.93 3.99
C THR A 165 4.50 -17.73 3.99
N GLN A 166 5.18 -17.48 5.11
CA GLN A 166 6.14 -16.40 5.24
C GLN A 166 7.32 -16.57 4.28
N ASP A 167 7.94 -17.75 4.26
CA ASP A 167 9.10 -18.03 3.41
C ASP A 167 8.76 -17.94 1.92
N ARG A 168 7.59 -18.46 1.52
CA ARG A 168 7.12 -18.37 0.12
C ARG A 168 6.77 -16.95 -0.29
N ALA A 169 6.12 -16.17 0.58
CA ALA A 169 5.84 -14.76 0.31
C ALA A 169 7.13 -13.95 0.18
N GLU A 170 8.10 -14.17 1.07
CA GLU A 170 9.41 -13.50 1.01
C GLU A 170 10.19 -13.90 -0.25
N ALA A 171 10.22 -15.19 -0.60
CA ALA A 171 10.87 -15.68 -1.82
C ALA A 171 10.21 -15.14 -3.10
N PHE A 172 8.89 -14.96 -3.11
CA PHE A 172 8.16 -14.33 -4.20
C PHE A 172 8.53 -12.86 -4.36
N VAL A 173 8.49 -12.11 -3.26
CA VAL A 173 8.78 -10.67 -3.25
C VAL A 173 10.23 -10.38 -3.64
N THR A 174 11.19 -11.13 -3.11
CA THR A 174 12.62 -10.95 -3.39
C THR A 174 13.03 -11.55 -4.74
N GLY A 175 12.63 -12.80 -5.01
CA GLY A 175 13.10 -13.56 -6.16
C GLY A 175 12.36 -13.24 -7.46
N THR A 176 11.07 -12.92 -7.38
CA THR A 176 10.22 -12.67 -8.56
C THR A 176 9.95 -11.18 -8.76
N LEU A 177 9.58 -10.45 -7.71
CA LEU A 177 9.30 -9.01 -7.82
C LEU A 177 10.54 -8.11 -7.69
N HIS A 178 11.69 -8.70 -7.33
CA HIS A 178 12.97 -8.01 -7.14
C HIS A 178 12.89 -6.84 -6.15
N LYS A 179 12.16 -7.06 -5.07
CA LYS A 179 12.00 -6.12 -3.96
C LYS A 179 12.82 -6.55 -2.75
N GLU A 180 13.23 -5.57 -1.97
CA GLU A 180 13.87 -5.77 -0.67
C GLU A 180 12.80 -5.95 0.40
N VAL A 181 13.00 -6.93 1.28
CA VAL A 181 12.07 -7.24 2.36
C VAL A 181 12.64 -6.76 3.69
N ILE A 182 11.79 -6.13 4.49
CA ILE A 182 11.97 -6.03 5.93
C ILE A 182 10.82 -6.75 6.63
N ARG A 183 11.09 -7.31 7.81
CA ARG A 183 10.10 -8.05 8.59
C ARG A 183 9.55 -7.18 9.70
N SER A 184 8.24 -7.23 9.91
CA SER A 184 7.56 -6.54 10.99
C SER A 184 6.65 -7.48 11.77
N GLN A 185 6.36 -7.14 13.02
CA GLN A 185 5.30 -7.79 13.76
C GLN A 185 3.95 -7.21 13.35
N ASP A 186 2.88 -8.00 13.52
CA ASP A 186 1.50 -7.57 13.28
C ASP A 186 1.06 -6.51 14.31
N ARG A 187 1.28 -5.25 13.97
CA ARG A 187 0.95 -4.06 14.75
C ARG A 187 0.71 -2.86 13.83
N ALA A 188 -0.14 -1.90 14.22
CA ALA A 188 -0.39 -0.71 13.40
C ALA A 188 0.91 0.04 13.07
N GLY A 189 1.07 0.37 11.78
CA GLY A 189 2.21 1.13 11.26
C GLY A 189 3.51 0.33 11.07
N PHE A 190 3.54 -0.96 11.41
CA PHE A 190 4.67 -1.86 11.14
C PHE A 190 6.04 -1.30 11.58
N VAL A 191 7.01 -1.18 10.66
CA VAL A 191 8.32 -0.56 10.94
C VAL A 191 8.33 0.88 10.42
N VAL A 192 8.07 1.09 9.12
CA VAL A 192 8.29 2.38 8.48
C VAL A 192 7.33 3.44 9.02
N ASN A 193 6.02 3.16 9.03
CA ASN A 193 5.03 4.12 9.51
C ASN A 193 5.12 4.32 11.03
N ALA A 194 5.54 3.31 11.78
CA ALA A 194 5.81 3.41 13.21
C ALA A 194 6.88 4.45 13.57
N LEU A 195 7.84 4.68 12.67
CA LEU A 195 8.87 5.72 12.81
C LEU A 195 8.46 7.02 12.12
N LEU A 196 7.92 6.91 10.91
CA LEU A 196 7.63 8.05 10.04
C LEU A 196 6.49 8.91 10.60
N ILE A 197 5.37 8.31 10.98
CA ILE A 197 4.16 9.06 11.35
C ILE A 197 4.41 9.94 12.58
N PRO A 198 4.97 9.44 13.71
CA PRO A 198 5.29 10.29 14.84
C PRO A 198 6.22 11.47 14.51
N TYR A 199 7.20 11.23 13.64
CA TYR A 199 8.10 12.27 13.15
C TYR A 199 7.32 13.37 12.40
N LEU A 200 6.42 12.98 11.48
CA LEU A 200 5.56 13.94 10.77
C LEU A 200 4.65 14.70 11.74
N LEU A 201 3.99 14.00 12.67
CA LEU A 201 3.12 14.65 13.65
C LEU A 201 3.89 15.62 14.55
N SER A 202 5.14 15.31 14.91
CA SER A 202 6.01 16.21 15.67
C SER A 202 6.29 17.51 14.89
N SER A 203 6.59 17.41 13.59
CA SER A 203 6.77 18.59 12.73
C SER A 203 5.51 19.44 12.61
N ILE A 204 4.33 18.82 12.53
CA ILE A 204 3.06 19.53 12.51
C ILE A 204 2.81 20.26 13.84
N ARG A 205 3.08 19.63 14.98
CA ARG A 205 2.97 20.28 16.31
C ARG A 205 3.93 21.47 16.45
N MET A 206 5.14 21.35 15.90
CA MET A 206 6.11 22.46 15.90
C MET A 206 5.57 23.66 15.10
N LEU A 207 5.02 23.42 13.91
CA LEU A 207 4.36 24.45 13.11
C LEU A 207 3.15 25.05 13.84
N GLU A 208 2.28 24.21 14.40
CA GLU A 208 1.07 24.60 15.12
C GLU A 208 1.36 25.52 16.32
N SER A 209 2.45 25.27 17.04
CA SER A 209 2.88 26.10 18.16
C SER A 209 3.44 27.47 17.76
N GLY A 210 3.67 27.71 16.46
CA GLY A 210 4.33 28.92 15.95
C GLY A 210 5.84 28.97 16.21
N PHE A 211 6.46 27.86 16.63
CA PHE A 211 7.89 27.81 16.96
C PHE A 211 8.80 28.05 15.75
N ALA A 212 8.39 27.57 14.57
CA ALA A 212 9.13 27.74 13.33
C ALA A 212 8.18 27.76 12.12
N SER A 213 8.64 28.37 11.02
CA SER A 213 7.90 28.39 9.75
C SER A 213 7.94 27.00 9.08
N ALA A 214 6.98 26.72 8.19
CA ALA A 214 6.95 25.46 7.44
C ALA A 214 8.22 25.26 6.60
N ASP A 215 8.72 26.32 5.97
CA ASP A 215 9.95 26.29 5.18
C ASP A 215 11.19 26.04 6.05
N ASP A 216 11.29 26.64 7.24
CA ASP A 216 12.44 26.40 8.13
C ASP A 216 12.44 24.99 8.70
N ILE A 217 11.26 24.45 9.06
CA ILE A 217 11.11 23.06 9.51
C ILE A 217 11.57 22.09 8.40
N ASP A 218 11.10 22.33 7.16
CA ASP A 218 11.49 21.50 6.02
C ASP A 218 12.97 21.61 5.69
N ASN A 219 13.50 22.84 5.61
CA ASN A 219 14.91 23.08 5.31
C ASN A 219 15.83 22.53 6.39
N GLY A 220 15.44 22.60 7.67
CA GLY A 220 16.19 22.01 8.77
C GLY A 220 16.39 20.50 8.59
N MET A 221 15.34 19.77 8.22
CA MET A 221 15.43 18.33 8.00
C MET A 221 16.14 17.97 6.69
N VAL A 222 16.01 18.79 5.65
CA VAL A 222 16.71 18.57 4.37
C VAL A 222 18.21 18.85 4.50
N LEU A 223 18.60 20.03 5.00
CA LEU A 223 19.99 20.46 5.05
C LEU A 223 20.74 19.91 6.27
N GLY A 224 20.06 19.74 7.40
CA GLY A 224 20.65 19.27 8.65
C GLY A 224 20.69 17.74 8.77
N CYS A 225 19.62 17.05 8.38
CA CYS A 225 19.51 15.59 8.47
C CYS A 225 19.68 14.87 7.14
N ALA A 226 19.97 15.62 6.06
CA ALA A 226 20.15 15.10 4.71
C ALA A 226 18.95 14.30 4.17
N HIS A 227 17.73 14.59 4.65
CA HIS A 227 16.53 14.00 4.08
C HIS A 227 16.27 14.55 2.67
N PRO A 228 15.79 13.72 1.72
CA PRO A 228 15.51 14.20 0.35
C PRO A 228 14.33 15.18 0.27
N MET A 229 13.51 15.23 1.32
CA MET A 229 12.33 16.08 1.40
C MET A 229 12.02 16.38 2.87
N GLY A 230 11.60 17.63 3.15
CA GLY A 230 11.15 18.03 4.48
C GLY A 230 9.85 17.34 4.90
N PRO A 231 9.59 17.19 6.21
CA PRO A 231 8.43 16.46 6.74
C PRO A 231 7.09 17.05 6.33
N LEU A 232 6.95 18.37 6.24
CA LEU A 232 5.67 19.01 5.90
C LEU A 232 5.39 18.87 4.40
N ARG A 233 6.41 19.08 3.54
CA ARG A 233 6.34 18.73 2.10
C ARG A 233 6.05 17.24 1.87
N LEU A 234 6.64 16.36 2.67
CA LEU A 234 6.39 14.92 2.59
C LEU A 234 4.94 14.58 2.99
N THR A 235 4.42 15.22 4.04
CA THR A 235 3.02 15.07 4.46
C THR A 235 2.07 15.54 3.36
N ASP A 236 2.36 16.67 2.70
CA ASP A 236 1.58 17.15 1.55
C ASP A 236 1.62 16.20 0.35
N LEU A 237 2.72 15.45 0.18
CA LEU A 237 2.87 14.46 -0.89
C LEU A 237 2.11 13.16 -0.58
N ILE A 238 2.14 12.70 0.68
CA ILE A 238 1.40 11.54 1.17
C ILE A 238 -0.12 11.81 1.16
N GLY A 239 -0.49 13.05 1.53
CA GLY A 239 -1.86 13.47 1.74
C GLY A 239 -2.20 13.52 3.23
N LEU A 240 -2.72 14.67 3.68
CA LEU A 240 -2.98 14.92 5.10
C LEU A 240 -4.07 14.01 5.68
N ASP A 241 -5.07 13.65 4.88
CA ASP A 241 -6.09 12.66 5.22
C ASP A 241 -5.51 11.26 5.41
N THR A 242 -4.57 10.84 4.55
CA THR A 242 -3.85 9.58 4.72
C THR A 242 -3.01 9.59 6.00
N THR A 243 -2.24 10.66 6.24
CA THR A 243 -1.44 10.81 7.46
C THR A 243 -2.32 10.81 8.72
N LYS A 244 -3.46 11.51 8.68
CA LYS A 244 -4.46 11.49 9.75
C LYS A 244 -4.99 10.08 10.00
N ALA A 245 -5.43 9.36 8.96
CA ALA A 245 -6.00 8.03 9.11
C ALA A 245 -5.01 7.03 9.72
N ILE A 246 -3.74 7.05 9.30
CA ILE A 246 -2.70 6.19 9.89
C ILE A 246 -2.46 6.59 11.35
N ALA A 247 -2.37 7.89 11.65
CA ALA A 247 -2.20 8.39 13.02
C ALA A 247 -3.36 7.98 13.94
N GLU A 248 -4.61 8.09 13.48
CA GLU A 248 -5.79 7.62 14.21
C GLU A 248 -5.72 6.12 14.49
N SER A 249 -5.38 5.31 13.48
CA SER A 249 -5.25 3.86 13.66
C SER A 249 -4.14 3.48 14.65
N MET A 250 -2.99 4.15 14.60
CA MET A 250 -1.89 3.94 15.55
C MET A 250 -2.27 4.40 16.95
N TYR A 251 -2.93 5.56 17.09
CA TYR A 251 -3.45 6.01 18.36
C TYR A 251 -4.49 5.03 18.90
N ASP A 252 -5.32 4.45 18.04
CA ASP A 252 -6.36 3.54 18.47
C ASP A 252 -5.83 2.24 19.06
N GLU A 253 -4.72 1.73 18.53
CA GLU A 253 -4.03 0.55 19.04
C GLU A 253 -3.23 0.83 20.32
N PHE A 254 -2.40 1.88 20.32
CA PHE A 254 -1.42 2.09 21.39
C PHE A 254 -1.86 3.07 22.48
N LYS A 255 -2.82 3.95 22.19
CA LYS A 255 -3.29 5.04 23.07
C LYS A 255 -2.18 5.98 23.55
N GLU A 256 -1.06 6.06 22.84
CA GLU A 256 0.05 6.97 23.18
C GLU A 256 -0.16 8.37 22.59
N PRO A 257 0.01 9.46 23.37
CA PRO A 257 -0.21 10.83 22.89
C PRO A 257 0.60 11.21 21.65
N LEU A 258 1.77 10.61 21.45
CA LEU A 258 2.62 10.90 20.30
C LEU A 258 1.99 10.51 18.96
N TYR A 259 1.10 9.51 18.95
CA TYR A 259 0.34 9.07 17.78
C TYR A 259 -0.95 9.89 17.55
N SER A 260 -1.42 10.66 18.52
CA SER A 260 -2.65 11.45 18.37
C SER A 260 -2.48 12.51 17.27
N PRO A 261 -3.39 12.58 16.28
CA PRO A 261 -3.38 13.63 15.27
C PRO A 261 -3.45 15.03 15.92
N PRO A 262 -2.54 15.97 15.59
CA PRO A 262 -2.59 17.34 16.10
C PRO A 262 -3.83 18.10 15.61
N PRO A 263 -4.40 19.03 16.39
CA PRO A 263 -5.59 19.79 15.99
C PRO A 263 -5.43 20.51 14.64
N LEU A 264 -4.27 21.08 14.34
CA LEU A 264 -3.98 21.67 13.04
C LEU A 264 -4.21 20.69 11.88
N LEU A 265 -3.70 19.46 11.99
CA LEU A 265 -3.90 18.43 10.97
C LEU A 265 -5.39 18.12 10.78
N LEU A 266 -6.12 17.96 11.88
CA LEU A 266 -7.57 17.71 11.84
C LEU A 266 -8.31 18.84 11.11
N ARG A 267 -8.04 20.11 11.47
CA ARG A 267 -8.68 21.27 10.85
C ARG A 267 -8.34 21.41 9.37
N MET A 268 -7.11 21.10 8.96
CA MET A 268 -6.71 21.14 7.56
C MET A 268 -7.44 20.07 6.74
N VAL A 269 -7.58 18.86 7.27
CA VAL A 269 -8.36 17.79 6.63
C VAL A 269 -9.83 18.17 6.54
N ASP A 270 -10.44 18.69 7.61
CA ASP A 270 -11.83 19.15 7.62
C ASP A 270 -12.08 20.27 6.59
N ALA A 271 -11.07 21.11 6.33
CA ALA A 271 -11.11 22.19 5.34
C ALA A 271 -10.79 21.73 3.89
N GLY A 272 -10.52 20.44 3.66
CA GLY A 272 -10.17 19.90 2.35
C GLY A 272 -8.77 20.28 1.85
N LEU A 273 -7.88 20.74 2.75
CA LEU A 273 -6.48 21.04 2.46
C LEU A 273 -5.64 19.75 2.56
N LEU A 274 -5.75 18.90 1.54
CA LEU A 274 -5.19 17.54 1.54
C LEU A 274 -3.78 17.45 0.95
N GLY A 275 -3.07 18.56 0.82
CA GLY A 275 -1.74 18.59 0.22
C GLY A 275 -1.78 18.66 -1.29
N LYS A 276 -0.77 18.08 -1.95
CA LYS A 276 -0.54 18.20 -3.40
C LYS A 276 -1.75 17.76 -4.24
N LYS A 277 -2.49 16.74 -3.79
CA LYS A 277 -3.67 16.22 -4.51
C LYS A 277 -4.87 17.18 -4.53
N SER A 278 -4.91 18.14 -3.61
CA SER A 278 -5.94 19.19 -3.53
C SER A 278 -5.42 20.57 -3.95
N GLY A 279 -4.15 20.64 -4.38
CA GLY A 279 -3.48 21.91 -4.71
C GLY A 279 -2.98 22.70 -3.51
N ARG A 280 -3.30 22.32 -2.27
CA ARG A 280 -2.81 23.01 -1.07
C ARG A 280 -2.82 22.11 0.17
N GLY A 281 -1.76 22.21 0.98
CA GLY A 281 -1.69 21.67 2.34
C GLY A 281 -0.90 22.62 3.21
N PHE A 282 0.25 22.19 3.74
CA PHE A 282 1.21 23.07 4.39
C PHE A 282 1.85 24.05 3.39
N HIS A 283 2.02 23.60 2.14
CA HIS A 283 2.52 24.38 1.02
C HIS A 283 1.44 24.60 -0.04
N ASN A 284 1.65 25.58 -0.91
CA ASN A 284 0.78 25.85 -2.05
C ASN A 284 1.30 25.17 -3.32
N TYR A 285 0.41 24.46 -4.03
CA TYR A 285 0.68 23.72 -5.26
C TYR A 285 -0.28 24.09 -6.40
N ALA A 286 -1.19 25.03 -6.17
CA ALA A 286 -2.01 25.59 -7.22
C ALA A 286 -1.10 26.27 -8.26
N LYS A 287 -1.37 25.98 -9.53
CA LYS A 287 -0.75 26.71 -10.64
C LYS A 287 -1.35 28.10 -10.77
#